data_AF-A0A849YV87-F1
#
_entry.id   AF-A0A849YV87-F1
#
_cell.length_a   1.000
_cell.length_b   1.000
_cell.length_c   1.000
_cell.angle_alpha   90.00
_cell.angle_beta   90.00
_cell.angle_gamma   90.00
#
_symmetry.space_group_name_H-M   'P 1'
#
loop_
_entity.id
_entity.type
_entity.pdbx_description
1 polymer ?
#
loop_
_entity_poly.entity_id
_entity_poly.type
_entity_poly.pdbx_seq_one_letter_code
_entity_poly.pdbx_strand_id
1 'polypeptide(L)'
;MTDARRMNPAAAAWAQTRRTVLGGLAGLGFTAVATGCEEGLLVGFETITFNHQPNLAVPKALNLRKNATETVDVPEWDTSKREPEESPVAYSVLGVAGGPVTIKVRPIAYWIHSNGTAEPWTGEIVVRALGGGILGTIDPTGIKFIDGIGSTEIVTLTLSHHGIGSGGVRGVLMEDVEWEWEYREARSQTFIPMGTTAHRVYVVYRKPRAPWSNTVGSALNAWTDALDLACGITGDTGVTDDLDEITNALAALFNPGGGNCDETNGSTVNIARLIYDAATPDPYYSNATTVNLTSFLDRWRGGDGAGPLVNCSDCAALFSTLANLLGADLWQGHVGIEGINPVMPIGCGSWWLPDSGYVAAAGAYGPEGLNFHEVAWKGDVALGNLIWDVCFLVNGLAGASPDEPNLTTRIIHYPWGIPFSGAAGELDYREMLAYPEVNNVANTQPLPITKARRTVT
;
A
#
# COMPACT_ATOMS: atom_id res chain seq x y z
N MET A 1 -26.40 -53.58 -36.05
CA MET A 1 -25.14 -52.96 -36.51
C MET A 1 -25.51 -51.66 -37.20
N THR A 2 -25.71 -50.62 -36.38
CA THR A 2 -24.82 -49.45 -36.27
C THR A 2 -25.04 -48.45 -37.40
N ASP A 3 -26.06 -47.62 -37.21
CA ASP A 3 -26.21 -46.37 -37.95
C ASP A 3 -25.60 -45.25 -37.11
N ALA A 4 -24.35 -44.90 -37.44
CA ALA A 4 -23.64 -43.79 -36.83
C ALA A 4 -24.22 -42.48 -37.41
N ARG A 5 -25.19 -41.90 -36.71
CA ARG A 5 -25.64 -40.53 -37.00
C ARG A 5 -24.47 -39.58 -36.78
N ARG A 6 -23.90 -39.10 -37.90
CA ARG A 6 -23.04 -37.92 -37.96
C ARG A 6 -23.75 -36.79 -37.23
N MET A 7 -23.22 -36.38 -36.09
CA MET A 7 -23.57 -35.09 -35.51
C MET A 7 -23.20 -34.01 -36.52
N ASN A 8 -24.17 -33.13 -36.80
CA ASN A 8 -23.98 -31.94 -37.61
C ASN A 8 -22.87 -31.09 -36.96
N PRO A 9 -21.80 -30.70 -37.67
CA PRO A 9 -20.73 -29.86 -37.12
C PRO A 9 -21.25 -28.53 -36.55
N ALA A 10 -22.40 -28.02 -37.04
CA ALA A 10 -23.08 -26.88 -36.43
C ALA A 10 -23.66 -27.21 -35.04
N ALA A 11 -24.19 -28.42 -34.82
CA ALA A 11 -24.72 -28.84 -33.52
C ALA A 11 -23.61 -29.06 -32.47
N ALA A 12 -22.41 -29.47 -32.91
CA ALA A 12 -21.23 -29.59 -32.05
C ALA A 12 -20.63 -28.21 -31.71
N ALA A 13 -20.58 -27.27 -32.67
CA ALA A 13 -20.21 -25.88 -32.42
C ALA A 13 -21.20 -25.20 -31.46
N TRP A 14 -22.51 -25.47 -31.60
CA TRP A 14 -23.56 -24.97 -30.72
C TRP A 14 -23.48 -25.52 -29.29
N ALA A 15 -23.10 -26.79 -29.10
CA ALA A 15 -22.90 -27.36 -27.76
C ALA A 15 -21.70 -26.74 -27.03
N GLN A 16 -20.70 -26.26 -27.78
CA GLN A 16 -19.54 -25.55 -27.25
C GLN A 16 -19.90 -24.11 -26.86
N THR A 17 -20.64 -23.37 -27.71
CA THR A 17 -21.19 -22.04 -27.39
C THR A 17 -22.16 -22.09 -26.20
N ARG A 18 -22.95 -23.16 -26.05
CA ARG A 18 -23.86 -23.37 -24.91
C ARG A 18 -23.13 -23.51 -23.57
N ARG A 19 -21.92 -24.10 -23.57
CA ARG A 19 -21.05 -24.21 -22.39
C ARG A 19 -20.33 -22.89 -22.10
N THR A 20 -19.97 -22.13 -23.13
CA THR A 20 -19.32 -20.82 -22.98
C THR A 20 -20.28 -19.72 -22.53
N VAL A 21 -21.52 -19.72 -23.05
CA VAL A 21 -22.53 -18.70 -22.68
C VAL A 21 -23.16 -19.02 -21.34
N LEU A 22 -23.62 -20.25 -21.06
CA LEU A 22 -24.20 -20.54 -19.73
C LEU A 22 -23.14 -20.75 -18.64
N GLY A 23 -21.96 -21.27 -18.98
CA GLY A 23 -20.82 -21.32 -18.05
C GLY A 23 -20.18 -19.95 -17.82
N GLY A 24 -20.24 -19.05 -18.81
CA GLY A 24 -19.85 -17.64 -18.67
C GLY A 24 -20.87 -16.82 -17.90
N LEU A 25 -22.17 -17.00 -18.18
CA LEU A 25 -23.29 -16.32 -17.50
C LEU A 25 -23.44 -16.73 -16.02
N ALA A 26 -23.27 -18.03 -15.70
CA ALA A 26 -23.17 -18.47 -14.30
C ALA A 26 -21.88 -17.99 -13.61
N GLY A 27 -20.86 -17.65 -14.40
CA GLY A 27 -19.62 -17.00 -13.98
C GLY A 27 -19.67 -15.47 -13.98
N LEU A 28 -20.81 -14.82 -14.27
CA LEU A 28 -20.87 -13.35 -14.31
C LEU A 28 -21.00 -12.67 -12.93
N GLY A 29 -21.12 -13.40 -11.82
CA GLY A 29 -21.20 -12.81 -10.47
C GLY A 29 -22.52 -12.09 -10.17
N PHE A 30 -23.29 -11.82 -11.21
CA PHE A 30 -24.67 -11.43 -11.11
C PHE A 30 -25.47 -12.66 -10.68
N THR A 31 -25.86 -12.71 -9.42
CA THR A 31 -26.76 -13.72 -8.85
C THR A 31 -28.16 -13.55 -9.46
N ALA A 32 -28.31 -13.82 -10.75
CA ALA A 32 -29.62 -14.05 -11.34
C ALA A 32 -30.08 -15.42 -10.86
N VAL A 33 -30.95 -15.40 -9.86
CA VAL A 33 -31.89 -16.45 -9.40
C VAL A 33 -31.92 -17.65 -10.36
N ALA A 34 -31.01 -18.60 -10.16
CA ALA A 34 -31.04 -19.89 -10.84
C ALA A 34 -32.06 -20.80 -10.15
N THR A 35 -33.32 -20.36 -10.07
CA THR A 35 -34.47 -21.21 -9.70
C THR A 35 -35.70 -20.79 -10.52
N GLY A 36 -35.63 -21.03 -11.83
CA GLY A 36 -36.68 -20.76 -12.81
C GLY A 36 -36.35 -19.54 -13.67
N CYS A 37 -35.87 -19.75 -14.91
CA CYS A 37 -35.60 -18.64 -15.84
C CYS A 37 -36.92 -17.96 -16.20
N GLU A 38 -37.26 -16.88 -15.50
CA GLU A 38 -38.21 -15.90 -16.00
C GLU A 38 -37.61 -15.25 -17.25
N GLU A 39 -38.40 -15.20 -18.32
CA GLU A 39 -38.04 -14.52 -19.56
C GLU A 39 -37.81 -13.03 -19.28
N GLY A 40 -36.71 -12.46 -19.75
CA GLY A 40 -36.39 -11.07 -19.46
C GLY A 40 -35.05 -10.58 -19.97
N LEU A 41 -34.85 -9.27 -19.80
CA LEU A 41 -33.62 -8.60 -20.16
C LEU A 41 -32.54 -8.86 -19.10
N LEU A 42 -31.37 -9.29 -19.54
CA LEU A 42 -30.15 -9.37 -18.75
C LEU A 42 -29.21 -8.25 -19.19
N VAL A 43 -28.72 -7.48 -18.22
CA VAL A 43 -27.72 -6.42 -18.43
C VAL A 43 -26.57 -6.70 -17.49
N GLY A 44 -25.35 -6.37 -17.90
CA GLY A 44 -24.17 -6.52 -17.05
C GLY A 44 -22.96 -5.83 -17.64
N PHE A 45 -21.83 -6.00 -16.97
CA PHE A 45 -20.52 -5.62 -17.49
C PHE A 45 -19.64 -6.85 -17.63
N GLU A 46 -18.85 -6.91 -18.71
CA GLU A 46 -17.77 -7.89 -18.84
C GLU A 46 -16.52 -7.42 -18.09
N THR A 47 -16.25 -6.11 -18.11
CA THR A 47 -15.04 -5.54 -17.51
C THR A 47 -15.28 -4.14 -16.95
N ILE A 48 -14.50 -3.79 -15.92
CA ILE A 48 -14.35 -2.43 -15.39
C ILE A 48 -12.86 -2.09 -15.37
N THR A 49 -12.50 -0.98 -16.00
CA THR A 49 -11.13 -0.47 -16.08
C THR A 49 -11.02 0.88 -15.37
N PHE A 50 -10.23 0.95 -14.32
CA PHE A 50 -9.96 2.19 -13.59
C PHE A 50 -8.78 2.93 -14.22
N ASN A 51 -7.63 2.26 -14.40
CA ASN A 51 -6.42 2.83 -15.00
C ASN A 51 -6.42 2.72 -16.53
N HIS A 52 -7.40 3.38 -17.15
CA HIS A 52 -7.61 3.35 -18.61
C HIS A 52 -6.79 4.39 -19.38
N GLN A 53 -5.94 5.17 -18.70
CA GLN A 53 -5.03 6.16 -19.30
C GLN A 53 -3.63 6.11 -18.66
N PRO A 54 -2.97 4.93 -18.65
CA PRO A 54 -1.79 4.69 -17.83
C PRO A 54 -0.55 5.49 -18.27
N ASN A 55 -0.54 5.96 -19.53
CA ASN A 55 0.56 6.70 -20.15
C ASN A 55 0.50 8.24 -19.95
N LEU A 56 -0.54 8.76 -19.29
CA LEU A 56 -0.62 10.21 -19.06
C LEU A 56 0.47 10.70 -18.12
N ALA A 57 0.91 11.95 -18.30
CA ALA A 57 1.85 12.59 -17.38
C ALA A 57 1.30 12.70 -15.96
N VAL A 58 -0.02 12.88 -15.84
CA VAL A 58 -0.78 12.91 -14.58
C VAL A 58 -1.96 11.94 -14.71
N PRO A 59 -1.72 10.63 -14.60
CA PRO A 59 -2.82 9.67 -14.64
C PRO A 59 -3.61 9.78 -13.33
N LYS A 60 -4.94 9.56 -13.42
CA LYS A 60 -5.81 9.64 -12.24
C LYS A 60 -5.59 8.44 -11.32
N ALA A 61 -5.64 7.25 -11.90
CA ALA A 61 -5.27 6.01 -11.22
C ALA A 61 -3.76 5.74 -11.39
N LEU A 62 -3.16 5.10 -10.39
CA LEU A 62 -1.75 4.72 -10.41
C LEU A 62 -1.55 3.41 -11.17
N ASN A 63 -0.35 3.24 -11.73
CA ASN A 63 0.07 1.98 -12.30
C ASN A 63 0.49 1.04 -11.15
N LEU A 64 -0.14 -0.13 -11.07
CA LEU A 64 0.03 -1.07 -9.97
C LEU A 64 0.70 -2.38 -10.39
N ARG A 65 1.28 -3.03 -9.40
CA ARG A 65 1.67 -4.44 -9.39
C ARG A 65 1.16 -5.05 -8.09
N LYS A 66 1.09 -6.37 -8.03
CA LYS A 66 0.80 -7.03 -6.76
C LYS A 66 2.04 -7.08 -5.89
N ASN A 67 3.16 -7.48 -6.49
CA ASN A 67 4.48 -7.57 -5.85
C ASN A 67 5.60 -7.56 -6.91
N ALA A 68 6.81 -8.00 -6.53
CA ALA A 68 7.99 -8.07 -7.40
C ALA A 68 7.72 -8.86 -8.69
N THR A 69 7.00 -9.98 -8.59
CA THR A 69 6.82 -10.94 -9.70
C THR A 69 5.47 -10.82 -10.39
N GLU A 70 4.43 -10.41 -9.68
CA GLU A 70 3.06 -10.39 -10.18
C GLU A 70 2.60 -8.96 -10.55
N THR A 71 2.05 -8.81 -11.75
CA THR A 71 1.38 -7.59 -12.22
C THR A 71 -0.08 -7.53 -11.76
N VAL A 72 -0.65 -6.33 -11.71
CA VAL A 72 -2.11 -6.16 -11.69
C VAL A 72 -2.58 -6.10 -13.15
N ASP A 73 -3.55 -6.94 -13.48
CA ASP A 73 -4.13 -6.97 -14.83
C ASP A 73 -4.98 -5.72 -15.08
N VAL A 74 -5.00 -5.27 -16.34
CA VAL A 74 -5.88 -4.21 -16.83
C VAL A 74 -6.72 -4.84 -17.97
N PRO A 75 -8.05 -4.91 -17.86
CA PRO A 75 -8.92 -4.32 -16.84
C PRO A 75 -8.74 -4.90 -15.44
N GLU A 76 -8.84 -4.03 -14.43
CA GLU A 76 -8.68 -4.43 -13.03
C GLU A 76 -9.83 -5.32 -12.56
N TRP A 77 -11.03 -5.19 -13.13
CA TRP A 77 -12.16 -6.08 -12.86
C TRP A 77 -12.63 -6.77 -14.14
N ASP A 78 -12.92 -8.06 -14.00
CA ASP A 78 -13.72 -8.84 -14.92
C ASP A 78 -14.59 -9.80 -14.12
N THR A 79 -15.44 -10.52 -14.82
CA THR A 79 -16.43 -11.38 -14.20
C THR A 79 -15.87 -12.59 -13.46
N SER A 80 -14.60 -12.95 -13.65
CA SER A 80 -13.95 -14.00 -12.86
C SER A 80 -13.55 -13.56 -11.45
N LYS A 81 -13.47 -12.24 -11.23
CA LYS A 81 -13.03 -11.62 -9.98
C LYS A 81 -14.21 -11.36 -9.06
N ARG A 82 -14.07 -11.76 -7.79
CA ARG A 82 -15.13 -11.70 -6.77
C ARG A 82 -14.67 -10.96 -5.53
N GLU A 83 -13.43 -11.16 -5.14
CA GLU A 83 -12.89 -10.54 -3.94
C GLU A 83 -12.33 -9.15 -4.27
N PRO A 84 -12.45 -8.16 -3.38
CA PRO A 84 -11.90 -6.82 -3.58
C PRO A 84 -10.44 -6.79 -4.01
N GLU A 85 -9.60 -7.66 -3.42
CA GLU A 85 -8.16 -7.79 -3.70
C GLU A 85 -7.83 -8.17 -5.15
N GLU A 86 -8.75 -8.84 -5.83
CA GLU A 86 -8.57 -9.26 -7.22
C GLU A 86 -8.79 -8.08 -8.19
N SER A 87 -9.42 -7.00 -7.71
CA SER A 87 -9.65 -5.76 -8.42
C SER A 87 -9.11 -4.52 -7.69
N PRO A 88 -7.78 -4.43 -7.52
CA PRO A 88 -7.18 -3.32 -6.80
C PRO A 88 -7.03 -2.09 -7.69
N VAL A 89 -7.31 -0.92 -7.13
CA VAL A 89 -7.08 0.38 -7.76
C VAL A 89 -6.47 1.34 -6.75
N ALA A 90 -5.58 2.23 -7.20
CA ALA A 90 -5.01 3.26 -6.35
C ALA A 90 -5.15 4.65 -6.99
N TYR A 91 -5.50 5.62 -6.17
CA TYR A 91 -5.57 7.04 -6.52
C TYR A 91 -4.65 7.84 -5.62
N SER A 92 -4.24 9.01 -6.08
CA SER A 92 -3.57 9.98 -5.20
C SER A 92 -4.45 11.22 -4.98
N VAL A 93 -4.52 11.71 -3.75
CA VAL A 93 -5.30 12.91 -3.38
C VAL A 93 -4.93 14.09 -4.27
N LEU A 94 -3.62 14.36 -4.43
CA LEU A 94 -3.17 15.46 -5.30
C LEU A 94 -3.37 15.19 -6.81
N GLY A 95 -3.43 13.92 -7.23
CA GLY A 95 -3.65 13.56 -8.65
C GLY A 95 -5.10 13.70 -9.10
N VAL A 96 -6.06 13.44 -8.21
CA VAL A 96 -7.49 13.57 -8.53
C VAL A 96 -7.95 15.02 -8.57
N ALA A 97 -7.28 15.95 -7.87
CA ALA A 97 -7.64 17.38 -7.81
C ALA A 97 -7.72 18.08 -9.19
N GLY A 98 -7.04 17.57 -10.22
CA GLY A 98 -6.95 18.20 -11.55
C GLY A 98 -7.98 17.75 -12.60
N GLY A 99 -9.22 17.38 -12.24
CA GLY A 99 -10.27 16.96 -13.19
C GLY A 99 -10.99 15.66 -12.83
N PRO A 100 -12.03 15.27 -13.59
CA PRO A 100 -12.95 14.20 -13.20
C PRO A 100 -12.22 12.86 -13.08
N VAL A 101 -12.64 12.05 -12.10
CA VAL A 101 -12.28 10.64 -12.02
C VAL A 101 -13.30 9.85 -12.83
N THR A 102 -12.82 8.99 -13.72
CA THR A 102 -13.66 8.20 -14.61
C THR A 102 -13.21 6.74 -14.62
N ILE A 103 -14.14 5.85 -14.98
CA ILE A 103 -13.88 4.44 -15.26
C ILE A 103 -14.34 4.12 -16.68
N LYS A 104 -13.79 3.06 -17.26
CA LYS A 104 -14.26 2.49 -18.52
C LYS A 104 -14.90 1.14 -18.27
N VAL A 105 -16.08 0.91 -18.83
CA VAL A 105 -16.81 -0.35 -18.71
C VAL A 105 -17.10 -0.94 -20.07
N ARG A 106 -17.15 -2.27 -20.16
CA ARG A 106 -17.62 -3.00 -21.34
C ARG A 106 -19.01 -3.57 -21.05
N PRO A 107 -20.10 -2.88 -21.43
CA PRO A 107 -21.46 -3.31 -21.11
C PRO A 107 -21.99 -4.33 -22.11
N ILE A 108 -22.78 -5.27 -21.58
CA ILE A 108 -23.50 -6.28 -22.36
C ILE A 108 -24.99 -6.31 -22.02
N ALA A 109 -25.81 -6.66 -23.01
CA ALA A 109 -27.25 -6.80 -22.85
C ALA A 109 -27.80 -7.94 -23.73
N TYR A 110 -28.56 -8.85 -23.12
CA TYR A 110 -29.16 -10.01 -23.80
C TYR A 110 -30.59 -10.21 -23.34
N TRP A 111 -31.48 -10.55 -24.27
CA TRP A 111 -32.80 -11.06 -23.92
C TRP A 111 -32.70 -12.56 -23.65
N ILE A 112 -33.08 -12.99 -22.45
CA ILE A 112 -33.14 -14.39 -22.06
C ILE A 112 -34.56 -14.89 -22.25
N HIS A 113 -34.74 -15.83 -23.16
CA HIS A 113 -36.01 -16.48 -23.43
C HIS A 113 -36.32 -17.55 -22.39
N SER A 114 -37.60 -17.82 -22.15
CA SER A 114 -38.07 -18.87 -21.22
C SER A 114 -37.58 -20.28 -21.56
N ASN A 115 -37.16 -20.53 -22.81
CA ASN A 115 -36.53 -21.78 -23.25
C ASN A 115 -35.01 -21.86 -22.95
N GLY A 116 -34.45 -20.82 -22.30
CA GLY A 116 -33.03 -20.68 -21.97
C GLY A 116 -32.11 -20.22 -23.11
N THR A 117 -32.65 -19.79 -24.26
CA THR A 117 -31.84 -19.16 -25.31
C THR A 117 -31.63 -17.67 -25.01
N ALA A 118 -30.47 -17.14 -25.38
CA ALA A 118 -30.15 -15.72 -25.25
C ALA A 118 -30.02 -15.08 -26.64
N GLU A 119 -30.63 -13.91 -26.83
CA GLU A 119 -30.52 -13.12 -28.04
C GLU A 119 -29.90 -11.75 -27.75
N PRO A 120 -28.95 -11.26 -28.56
CA PRO A 120 -28.35 -9.94 -28.34
C PRO A 120 -29.40 -8.84 -28.39
N TRP A 121 -29.37 -7.93 -27.41
CA TRP A 121 -30.36 -6.87 -27.30
C TRP A 121 -29.90 -5.57 -27.97
N THR A 122 -30.84 -4.82 -28.54
CA THR A 122 -30.58 -3.51 -29.17
C THR A 122 -31.57 -2.48 -28.65
N GLY A 123 -31.06 -1.32 -28.22
CA GLY A 123 -31.87 -0.25 -27.64
C GLY A 123 -31.06 0.64 -26.71
N GLU A 124 -31.73 1.36 -25.81
CA GLU A 124 -31.09 2.22 -24.81
C GLU A 124 -31.48 1.83 -23.38
N ILE A 125 -30.47 1.59 -22.54
CA ILE A 125 -30.60 1.24 -21.13
C ILE A 125 -29.92 2.32 -20.30
N VAL A 126 -30.53 2.72 -19.20
CA VAL A 126 -29.92 3.60 -18.22
C VAL A 126 -29.38 2.76 -17.08
N VAL A 127 -28.07 2.86 -16.82
CA VAL A 127 -27.40 2.14 -15.72
C VAL A 127 -27.00 3.11 -14.62
N ARG A 128 -26.96 2.64 -13.37
CA ARG A 128 -26.42 3.36 -12.20
C ARG A 128 -25.78 2.39 -11.22
N ALA A 129 -25.00 2.91 -10.28
CA ALA A 129 -24.51 2.15 -9.13
C ALA A 129 -24.83 2.85 -7.83
N LEU A 130 -25.30 2.11 -6.84
CA LEU A 130 -25.43 2.52 -5.45
C LEU A 130 -24.22 2.01 -4.63
N GLY A 131 -24.00 2.56 -3.44
CA GLY A 131 -22.84 2.22 -2.61
C GLY A 131 -21.55 2.86 -3.14
N GLY A 132 -20.48 2.07 -3.23
CA GLY A 132 -19.20 2.47 -3.80
C GLY A 132 -18.18 3.06 -2.83
N GLY A 133 -18.51 3.15 -1.53
CA GLY A 133 -17.61 3.70 -0.50
C GLY A 133 -16.96 5.02 -0.93
N ILE A 134 -15.63 5.09 -0.84
CA ILE A 134 -14.86 6.27 -1.28
C ILE A 134 -15.01 6.62 -2.77
N LEU A 135 -15.36 5.67 -3.65
CA LEU A 135 -15.60 5.95 -5.07
C LEU A 135 -16.99 6.55 -5.33
N GLY A 136 -17.90 6.42 -4.35
CA GLY A 136 -19.25 6.97 -4.37
C GLY A 136 -20.19 6.29 -5.35
N THR A 137 -21.43 6.77 -5.37
CA THR A 137 -22.46 6.30 -6.29
C THR A 137 -22.18 6.75 -7.72
N ILE A 138 -22.67 6.02 -8.71
CA ILE A 138 -22.59 6.40 -10.13
C ILE A 138 -23.96 6.89 -10.60
N ASP A 139 -23.98 8.11 -11.14
CA ASP A 139 -25.20 8.72 -11.65
C ASP A 139 -25.80 7.94 -12.83
N PRO A 140 -27.15 7.95 -12.98
CA PRO A 140 -27.82 7.34 -14.11
C PRO A 140 -27.23 7.77 -15.47
N THR A 141 -26.68 6.81 -16.21
CA THR A 141 -26.03 7.02 -17.50
C THR A 141 -26.69 6.18 -18.58
N GLY A 142 -27.11 6.82 -19.67
CA GLY A 142 -27.70 6.14 -20.82
C GLY A 142 -26.63 5.46 -21.67
N ILE A 143 -26.82 4.15 -21.92
CA ILE A 143 -25.97 3.33 -22.78
C ILE A 143 -26.84 2.81 -23.92
N LYS A 144 -26.42 3.09 -25.15
CA LYS A 144 -27.02 2.52 -26.35
C LYS A 144 -26.33 1.21 -26.66
N PHE A 145 -27.10 0.16 -26.92
CA PHE A 145 -26.63 -1.18 -27.28
C PHE A 145 -26.97 -1.48 -28.74
N ILE A 146 -26.04 -2.14 -29.43
CA ILE A 146 -26.20 -2.68 -30.79
C ILE A 146 -25.67 -4.10 -30.75
N ASP A 147 -26.50 -5.07 -31.16
CA ASP A 147 -26.15 -6.49 -31.15
C ASP A 147 -25.60 -6.98 -29.80
N GLY A 148 -26.23 -6.53 -28.71
CA GLY A 148 -25.96 -6.96 -27.33
C GLY A 148 -24.71 -6.37 -26.67
N ILE A 149 -24.00 -5.47 -27.35
CA ILE A 149 -22.83 -4.77 -26.80
C ILE A 149 -23.09 -3.26 -26.82
N GLY A 150 -22.48 -2.51 -25.90
CA GLY A 150 -22.46 -1.05 -25.97
C GLY A 150 -22.04 -0.56 -27.37
N SER A 151 -22.81 0.38 -27.94
CA SER A 151 -22.59 0.97 -29.27
C SER A 151 -21.21 1.61 -29.42
N THR A 152 -20.68 2.14 -28.33
CA THR A 152 -19.24 2.25 -28.10
C THR A 152 -18.88 1.03 -27.25
N GLU A 153 -18.14 0.07 -27.81
CA GLU A 153 -17.75 -1.19 -27.15
C GLU A 153 -17.24 -0.97 -25.73
N ILE A 154 -16.65 0.20 -25.49
CA ILE A 154 -16.27 0.70 -24.17
C ILE A 154 -17.00 2.02 -23.88
N VAL A 155 -17.68 2.10 -22.73
CA VAL A 155 -18.38 3.28 -22.23
C VAL A 155 -17.57 3.90 -21.09
N THR A 156 -17.51 5.24 -21.02
CA THR A 156 -16.87 5.95 -19.90
C THR A 156 -17.93 6.41 -18.91
N LEU A 157 -17.77 6.06 -17.64
CA LEU A 157 -18.62 6.52 -16.53
C LEU A 157 -17.82 7.49 -15.66
N THR A 158 -18.46 8.55 -15.18
CA THR A 158 -17.83 9.54 -14.28
C THR A 158 -18.16 9.22 -12.84
N LEU A 159 -17.14 9.22 -11.98
CA LEU A 159 -17.30 9.04 -10.53
C LEU A 159 -17.56 10.39 -9.85
N SER A 160 -18.68 11.04 -10.18
CA SER A 160 -18.97 12.41 -9.72
C SER A 160 -19.09 12.56 -8.19
N HIS A 161 -19.33 11.45 -7.50
CA HIS A 161 -19.58 11.41 -6.05
C HIS A 161 -18.43 10.78 -5.25
N HIS A 162 -17.23 10.70 -5.83
CA HIS A 162 -16.08 10.18 -5.10
C HIS A 162 -15.70 11.08 -3.92
N GLY A 163 -15.28 10.49 -2.81
CA GLY A 163 -14.81 11.20 -1.62
C GLY A 163 -13.30 11.52 -1.66
N ILE A 164 -12.57 11.27 -2.73
CA ILE A 164 -11.11 11.49 -2.77
C ILE A 164 -10.79 13.01 -2.90
N GLY A 165 -10.06 13.57 -1.94
CA GLY A 165 -9.57 14.95 -1.95
C GLY A 165 -10.49 15.97 -1.27
N SER A 166 -10.67 17.15 -1.86
CA SER A 166 -11.25 18.34 -1.19
C SER A 166 -12.65 18.14 -0.57
N GLY A 167 -13.40 17.11 -1.00
CA GLY A 167 -14.73 16.75 -0.50
C GLY A 167 -14.81 15.51 0.40
N GLY A 168 -13.68 14.89 0.78
CA GLY A 168 -13.67 13.69 1.65
C GLY A 168 -12.26 13.37 2.18
N VAL A 169 -11.70 12.21 1.84
CA VAL A 169 -10.38 11.73 2.31
C VAL A 169 -9.25 12.63 1.79
N ARG A 170 -8.46 13.19 2.72
CA ARG A 170 -7.32 14.07 2.43
C ARG A 170 -5.96 13.43 2.69
N GLY A 171 -5.94 12.30 3.39
CA GLY A 171 -4.74 11.55 3.74
C GLY A 171 -4.61 10.24 2.96
N VAL A 172 -4.35 9.16 3.70
CA VAL A 172 -4.23 7.79 3.18
C VAL A 172 -5.42 6.96 3.61
N LEU A 173 -5.92 6.11 2.71
CA LEU A 173 -7.02 5.17 2.96
C LEU A 173 -6.75 3.84 2.24
N MET A 174 -7.22 2.76 2.85
CA MET A 174 -7.51 1.50 2.18
C MET A 174 -8.96 1.11 2.51
N GLU A 175 -9.78 0.89 1.49
CA GLU A 175 -11.19 0.52 1.66
C GLU A 175 -11.59 -0.51 0.61
N ASP A 176 -12.33 -1.52 1.04
CA ASP A 176 -13.06 -2.40 0.13
C ASP A 176 -14.42 -1.80 -0.15
N VAL A 177 -14.69 -1.57 -1.43
CA VAL A 177 -15.94 -0.97 -1.87
C VAL A 177 -16.75 -1.96 -2.68
N GLU A 178 -18.07 -1.92 -2.49
CA GLU A 178 -19.02 -2.66 -3.31
C GLU A 178 -19.94 -1.68 -4.04
N TRP A 179 -20.13 -1.91 -5.33
CA TRP A 179 -21.18 -1.26 -6.10
C TRP A 179 -22.35 -2.21 -6.31
N GLU A 180 -23.54 -1.74 -5.93
CA GLU A 180 -24.81 -2.37 -6.29
C GLU A 180 -25.31 -1.74 -7.59
N TRP A 181 -25.19 -2.48 -8.68
CA TRP A 181 -25.58 -2.00 -10.00
C TRP A 181 -27.06 -2.24 -10.25
N GLU A 182 -27.69 -1.24 -10.85
CA GLU A 182 -29.07 -1.29 -11.27
C GLU A 182 -29.21 -0.72 -12.68
N TYR A 183 -30.23 -1.20 -13.39
CA TYR A 183 -30.55 -0.71 -14.72
C TYR A 183 -32.05 -0.48 -14.90
N ARG A 184 -32.40 0.34 -15.90
CA ARG A 184 -33.76 0.46 -16.40
C ARG A 184 -33.76 0.71 -17.89
N GLU A 185 -34.79 0.25 -18.59
CA GLU A 185 -35.04 0.73 -19.94
C GLU A 185 -35.26 2.26 -19.93
N ALA A 186 -34.81 2.97 -20.98
CA ALA A 186 -34.84 4.43 -21.02
C ALA A 186 -36.23 5.05 -20.71
N ARG A 187 -37.31 4.36 -21.09
CA ARG A 187 -38.71 4.79 -20.87
C ARG A 187 -39.30 4.35 -19.53
N SER A 188 -38.69 3.37 -18.86
CA SER A 188 -39.12 2.91 -17.54
C SER A 188 -38.72 3.92 -16.46
N GLN A 189 -39.46 3.98 -15.36
CA GLN A 189 -39.09 4.77 -14.17
C GLN A 189 -38.49 3.89 -13.05
N THR A 190 -38.61 2.57 -13.17
CA THR A 190 -38.20 1.63 -12.13
C THR A 190 -36.85 1.03 -12.48
N PHE A 191 -35.89 1.17 -11.57
CA PHE A 191 -34.61 0.48 -11.62
C PHE A 191 -34.76 -0.95 -11.10
N ILE A 192 -34.08 -1.88 -11.76
CA ILE A 192 -34.05 -3.31 -11.46
C ILE A 192 -32.59 -3.69 -11.17
N PRO A 193 -32.34 -4.57 -10.19
CA PRO A 193 -30.99 -5.04 -9.90
C PRO A 193 -30.31 -5.67 -11.12
N MET A 194 -29.05 -5.29 -11.33
CA MET A 194 -28.12 -5.87 -12.29
C MET A 194 -27.17 -6.85 -11.57
N GLY A 195 -26.72 -6.45 -10.38
CA GLY A 195 -25.96 -7.20 -9.37
C GLY A 195 -24.72 -6.42 -8.92
N THR A 196 -23.67 -7.07 -8.40
CA THR A 196 -22.63 -6.36 -7.63
C THR A 196 -21.22 -6.50 -8.18
N THR A 197 -20.37 -5.51 -7.90
CA THR A 197 -18.91 -5.58 -8.12
C THR A 197 -18.17 -5.11 -6.88
N ALA A 198 -17.03 -5.74 -6.58
CA ALA A 198 -16.21 -5.43 -5.41
C ALA A 198 -14.79 -5.05 -5.83
N HIS A 199 -14.21 -4.05 -5.15
CA HIS A 199 -12.90 -3.49 -5.48
C HIS A 199 -12.13 -3.06 -4.23
N ARG A 200 -10.83 -3.33 -4.18
CA ARG A 200 -9.94 -2.74 -3.18
C ARG A 200 -9.42 -1.39 -3.67
N VAL A 201 -9.70 -0.33 -2.91
CA VAL A 201 -9.33 1.04 -3.24
C VAL A 201 -8.28 1.54 -2.27
N TYR A 202 -7.13 1.93 -2.81
CA TYR A 202 -6.10 2.65 -2.09
C TYR A 202 -6.16 4.14 -2.43
N VAL A 203 -6.13 4.99 -1.42
CA VAL A 203 -5.87 6.43 -1.58
C VAL A 203 -4.53 6.72 -0.93
N VAL A 204 -3.60 7.28 -1.70
CA VAL A 204 -2.33 7.81 -1.18
C VAL A 204 -2.33 9.33 -1.24
N TYR A 205 -1.50 9.99 -0.43
CA TYR A 205 -1.49 11.44 -0.37
C TYR A 205 -1.07 12.07 -1.72
N ARG A 206 0.03 11.59 -2.28
CA ARG A 206 0.49 11.98 -3.62
C ARG A 206 1.12 10.79 -4.34
N LYS A 207 1.37 10.95 -5.64
CA LYS A 207 2.06 9.93 -6.44
C LYS A 207 3.32 9.41 -5.71
N PRO A 208 3.51 8.09 -5.64
CA PRO A 208 4.68 7.48 -5.01
C PRO A 208 5.99 8.13 -5.49
N ARG A 209 6.94 8.30 -4.57
CA ARG A 209 8.29 8.79 -4.86
C ARG A 209 9.26 7.63 -4.97
N ALA A 210 10.46 7.89 -5.49
CA ALA A 210 11.51 6.87 -5.59
C ALA A 210 11.69 6.14 -4.23
N PRO A 211 11.86 4.82 -4.22
CA PRO A 211 12.21 3.98 -5.37
C PRO A 211 11.04 3.66 -6.31
N TRP A 212 9.81 4.01 -5.95
CA TRP A 212 8.63 3.73 -6.76
C TRP A 212 8.61 4.54 -8.05
N SER A 213 8.02 3.93 -9.06
CA SER A 213 7.73 4.51 -10.36
C SER A 213 6.23 4.44 -10.62
N ASN A 214 5.75 5.30 -11.53
CA ASN A 214 4.40 5.17 -12.08
C ASN A 214 4.47 5.09 -13.60
N THR A 215 5.60 4.65 -14.15
CA THR A 215 5.74 4.39 -15.58
C THR A 215 5.04 3.07 -15.91
N VAL A 216 4.23 3.05 -16.97
CA VAL A 216 3.51 1.84 -17.39
C VAL A 216 4.45 0.66 -17.56
N GLY A 217 4.09 -0.48 -16.96
CA GLY A 217 4.89 -1.71 -17.02
C GLY A 217 6.19 -1.71 -16.21
N SER A 218 6.49 -0.66 -15.43
CA SER A 218 7.68 -0.64 -14.57
C SER A 218 7.62 -1.74 -13.49
N ALA A 219 8.75 -2.42 -13.25
CA ALA A 219 8.91 -3.32 -12.11
C ALA A 219 8.83 -2.59 -10.75
N LEU A 220 9.03 -1.28 -10.75
CA LEU A 220 8.96 -0.40 -9.58
C LEU A 220 7.59 0.30 -9.46
N ASN A 221 6.59 -0.11 -10.23
CA ASN A 221 5.21 0.31 -9.97
C ASN A 221 4.80 -0.06 -8.54
N ALA A 222 3.93 0.73 -7.93
CA ALA A 222 3.47 0.51 -6.56
C ALA A 222 2.89 -0.89 -6.37
N TRP A 223 3.28 -1.56 -5.28
CA TRP A 223 2.81 -2.91 -4.95
C TRP A 223 1.57 -2.85 -4.09
N THR A 224 0.51 -3.57 -4.45
CA THR A 224 -0.70 -3.68 -3.61
C THR A 224 -0.38 -4.36 -2.29
N ASP A 225 0.52 -5.36 -2.28
CA ASP A 225 0.96 -6.02 -1.04
C ASP A 225 1.64 -5.05 -0.07
N ALA A 226 2.37 -4.06 -0.59
CA ALA A 226 3.00 -3.02 0.22
C ALA A 226 2.03 -1.91 0.62
N LEU A 227 1.03 -1.60 -0.23
CA LEU A 227 -0.05 -0.66 0.10
C LEU A 227 -0.96 -1.21 1.19
N ASP A 228 -1.28 -2.51 1.18
CA ASP A 228 -2.04 -3.18 2.25
C ASP A 228 -1.37 -2.96 3.60
N LEU A 229 -0.04 -3.13 3.66
CA LEU A 229 0.74 -2.86 4.85
C LEU A 229 0.74 -1.38 5.21
N ALA A 230 1.18 -0.53 4.29
CA ALA A 230 1.41 0.89 4.57
C ALA A 230 0.10 1.59 4.96
N CYS A 231 -0.96 1.44 4.16
CA CYS A 231 -2.27 2.00 4.45
C CYS A 231 -2.90 1.37 5.69
N GLY A 232 -2.77 0.05 5.87
CA GLY A 232 -3.31 -0.66 7.02
C GLY A 232 -2.69 -0.22 8.36
N ILE A 233 -1.39 0.10 8.38
CA ILE A 233 -0.71 0.60 9.58
C ILE A 233 -1.02 2.07 9.84
N THR A 234 -0.98 2.93 8.81
CA THR A 234 -1.34 4.34 9.00
C THR A 234 -2.80 4.49 9.45
N GLY A 235 -3.65 3.52 9.14
CA GLY A 235 -5.08 3.59 9.35
C GLY A 235 -5.75 4.65 8.46
N ASP A 236 -7.05 4.84 8.64
CA ASP A 236 -7.77 5.95 8.02
C ASP A 236 -7.34 7.27 8.70
N THR A 237 -6.23 7.82 8.22
CA THR A 237 -5.78 9.17 8.57
C THR A 237 -6.67 10.24 7.93
N GLY A 238 -7.81 9.86 7.31
CA GLY A 238 -8.55 10.52 6.24
C GLY A 238 -8.92 11.99 6.38
N VAL A 239 -8.61 12.61 7.50
CA VAL A 239 -8.75 14.05 7.77
C VAL A 239 -7.45 14.85 7.71
N THR A 240 -6.26 14.24 7.81
CA THR A 240 -5.00 15.00 7.74
C THR A 240 -4.55 15.22 6.29
N ASP A 241 -4.18 16.46 5.98
CA ASP A 241 -3.45 16.83 4.76
C ASP A 241 -1.95 17.06 5.02
N ASP A 242 -1.47 16.69 6.21
CA ASP A 242 -0.07 16.76 6.60
C ASP A 242 0.65 15.43 6.32
N LEU A 243 1.54 15.47 5.33
CA LEU A 243 2.34 14.31 4.94
C LEU A 243 3.31 13.86 6.04
N ASP A 244 3.75 14.75 6.93
CA ASP A 244 4.63 14.39 8.03
C ASP A 244 3.85 13.66 9.13
N GLU A 245 2.59 14.02 9.39
CA GLU A 245 1.70 13.25 10.27
C GLU A 245 1.40 11.84 9.72
N ILE A 246 1.11 11.73 8.42
CA ILE A 246 0.93 10.44 7.73
C ILE A 246 2.21 9.60 7.86
N THR A 247 3.37 10.22 7.68
CA THR A 247 4.67 9.55 7.81
C THR A 247 4.92 9.11 9.25
N ASN A 248 4.53 9.90 10.25
CA ASN A 248 4.62 9.54 11.67
C ASN A 248 3.71 8.36 12.03
N ALA A 249 2.49 8.31 11.49
CA ALA A 249 1.58 7.18 11.71
C ALA A 249 2.18 5.85 11.24
N LEU A 250 2.93 5.87 10.12
CA LEU A 250 3.63 4.69 9.62
C LEU A 250 4.72 4.17 10.57
N ALA A 251 5.29 5.03 11.42
CA ALA A 251 6.34 4.64 12.36
C ALA A 251 5.85 3.65 13.43
N ALA A 252 4.54 3.53 13.63
CA ALA A 252 3.94 2.47 14.46
C ALA A 252 4.31 1.04 13.99
N LEU A 253 4.71 0.88 12.72
CA LEU A 253 5.29 -0.35 12.17
C LEU A 253 6.48 -0.86 12.99
N PHE A 254 7.25 0.05 13.58
CA PHE A 254 8.51 -0.20 14.26
C PHE A 254 8.36 -0.06 15.79
N ASN A 255 7.21 -0.43 16.34
CA ASN A 255 6.92 -0.24 17.77
C ASN A 255 8.05 -0.79 18.68
N PRO A 256 8.70 0.08 19.48
CA PRO A 256 9.82 -0.32 20.32
C PRO A 256 9.40 -1.05 21.60
N GLY A 257 8.13 -0.95 21.99
CA GLY A 257 7.60 -1.61 23.18
C GLY A 257 7.13 -3.03 22.88
N GLY A 258 7.89 -4.05 23.31
CA GLY A 258 7.40 -5.42 23.24
C GLY A 258 8.34 -6.52 23.71
N GLY A 259 9.62 -6.52 23.31
CA GLY A 259 10.49 -7.68 23.49
C GLY A 259 11.67 -7.49 24.45
N ASN A 260 12.39 -8.59 24.70
CA ASN A 260 13.73 -8.61 25.28
C ASN A 260 14.74 -8.78 24.13
N CYS A 261 15.77 -7.93 24.06
CA CYS A 261 16.77 -7.93 22.98
C CYS A 261 17.84 -9.04 23.06
N ASP A 262 17.56 -10.14 23.74
CA ASP A 262 18.55 -11.19 24.08
C ASP A 262 18.13 -12.58 23.54
N GLU A 263 17.39 -12.62 22.44
CA GLU A 263 17.02 -13.89 21.79
C GLU A 263 18.08 -14.33 20.79
N THR A 264 19.26 -14.72 21.29
CA THR A 264 20.29 -15.43 20.50
C THR A 264 19.90 -16.88 20.17
N ASN A 265 18.71 -17.36 20.56
CA ASN A 265 18.29 -18.74 20.27
C ASN A 265 16.76 -18.90 20.31
N GLY A 266 16.10 -18.80 19.15
CA GLY A 266 14.95 -19.63 18.72
C GLY A 266 13.82 -19.98 19.69
N SER A 267 13.65 -19.27 20.81
CA SER A 267 12.72 -19.63 21.87
C SER A 267 11.54 -18.68 21.85
N THR A 268 10.45 -19.15 21.25
CA THR A 268 9.10 -18.59 21.25
C THR A 268 8.74 -17.75 22.49
N VAL A 269 9.04 -16.46 22.46
CA VAL A 269 8.30 -15.43 23.21
C VAL A 269 7.82 -14.36 22.23
N ASN A 270 6.53 -14.41 22.01
CA ASN A 270 5.77 -13.70 21.01
C ASN A 270 5.46 -12.27 21.51
N ILE A 271 6.26 -11.23 21.17
CA ILE A 271 5.84 -9.83 21.41
C ILE A 271 6.33 -8.80 20.37
N ALA A 272 7.50 -8.95 19.72
CA ALA A 272 7.99 -7.99 18.71
C ALA A 272 8.12 -8.62 17.31
N ARG A 273 7.53 -7.99 16.28
CA ARG A 273 7.63 -8.45 14.87
C ARG A 273 9.04 -8.26 14.30
N LEU A 274 9.72 -7.21 14.76
CA LEU A 274 11.11 -6.84 14.42
C LEU A 274 11.89 -6.60 15.71
N ILE A 275 13.17 -6.99 15.73
CA ILE A 275 14.10 -6.84 16.85
C ILE A 275 15.39 -6.25 16.30
N TYR A 276 15.88 -5.19 16.94
CA TYR A 276 17.14 -4.58 16.52
C TYR A 276 18.32 -5.50 16.85
N ASP A 277 19.16 -5.80 15.86
CA ASP A 277 20.42 -6.50 16.04
C ASP A 277 21.60 -5.51 16.08
N ALA A 278 22.35 -5.53 17.18
CA ALA A 278 23.60 -4.81 17.33
C ALA A 278 24.84 -5.72 17.16
N ALA A 279 24.66 -7.03 17.06
CA ALA A 279 25.75 -7.98 16.97
C ALA A 279 26.30 -8.11 15.55
N THR A 280 25.47 -7.90 14.52
CA THR A 280 25.91 -7.96 13.12
C THR A 280 25.89 -6.59 12.43
N PRO A 281 26.93 -6.27 11.66
CA PRO A 281 26.98 -5.02 10.90
C PRO A 281 26.12 -5.09 9.62
N ASP A 282 25.81 -6.29 9.15
CA ASP A 282 25.16 -6.50 7.87
C ASP A 282 23.63 -6.41 7.99
N PRO A 283 22.95 -5.65 7.12
CA PRO A 283 21.48 -5.62 7.07
C PRO A 283 20.87 -6.95 6.61
N TYR A 284 19.67 -7.24 7.12
CA TYR A 284 18.91 -8.47 6.84
C TYR A 284 17.92 -8.32 5.68
N TYR A 285 17.34 -7.12 5.54
CA TYR A 285 16.28 -6.79 4.58
C TYR A 285 16.72 -5.76 3.54
N SER A 286 17.96 -5.30 3.59
CA SER A 286 18.49 -4.31 2.68
C SER A 286 19.94 -4.59 2.33
N ASN A 287 20.44 -3.93 1.29
CA ASN A 287 21.87 -3.85 1.00
C ASN A 287 22.17 -2.46 0.41
N ALA A 288 23.36 -2.26 -0.16
CA ALA A 288 23.75 -0.96 -0.70
C ALA A 288 22.80 -0.39 -1.79
N THR A 289 22.06 -1.23 -2.50
CA THR A 289 21.23 -0.82 -3.65
C THR A 289 19.78 -1.25 -3.58
N THR A 290 19.44 -2.28 -2.79
CA THR A 290 18.08 -2.84 -2.75
C THR A 290 17.50 -2.99 -1.36
N VAL A 291 16.17 -3.02 -1.31
CA VAL A 291 15.35 -3.43 -0.15
C VAL A 291 14.62 -4.70 -0.55
N ASN A 292 14.84 -5.78 0.19
CA ASN A 292 14.11 -7.04 0.06
C ASN A 292 12.74 -6.91 0.73
N LEU A 293 11.87 -6.16 0.06
CA LEU A 293 10.53 -5.89 0.52
C LEU A 293 9.66 -7.15 0.46
N THR A 294 9.93 -8.05 -0.49
CA THR A 294 9.25 -9.35 -0.58
C THR A 294 9.41 -10.16 0.72
N SER A 295 10.64 -10.37 1.20
CA SER A 295 10.87 -11.09 2.47
C SER A 295 10.31 -10.34 3.67
N PHE A 296 10.35 -9.00 3.66
CA PHE A 296 9.79 -8.22 4.75
C PHE A 296 8.27 -8.37 4.86
N LEU A 297 7.56 -8.32 3.73
CA LEU A 297 6.12 -8.51 3.67
C LEU A 297 5.72 -9.93 4.06
N ASP A 298 6.51 -10.94 3.68
CA ASP A 298 6.32 -12.33 4.15
C ASP A 298 6.41 -12.41 5.67
N ARG A 299 7.47 -11.86 6.28
CA ARG A 299 7.60 -11.76 7.74
C ARG A 299 6.42 -11.06 8.39
N TRP A 300 5.98 -9.95 7.80
CA TRP A 300 4.86 -9.16 8.31
C TRP A 300 3.54 -9.94 8.34
N ARG A 301 3.32 -10.80 7.36
CA ARG A 301 2.16 -11.68 7.23
C ARG A 301 2.24 -12.93 8.12
N GLY A 302 3.30 -13.04 8.94
CA GLY A 302 3.53 -14.16 9.84
C GLY A 302 4.38 -15.29 9.24
N GLY A 303 4.93 -15.09 8.05
CA GLY A 303 5.94 -15.97 7.47
C GLY A 303 7.32 -15.80 8.11
N ASP A 304 8.30 -16.50 7.56
CA ASP A 304 9.67 -16.50 8.06
C ASP A 304 10.43 -15.23 7.62
N GLY A 305 10.18 -14.76 6.39
CA GLY A 305 10.94 -13.68 5.78
C GLY A 305 12.46 -13.88 5.85
N ALA A 306 13.19 -12.84 6.25
CA ALA A 306 14.62 -12.94 6.60
C ALA A 306 14.86 -13.10 8.11
N GLY A 307 13.82 -13.45 8.88
CA GLY A 307 13.85 -13.50 10.33
C GLY A 307 13.42 -12.17 11.01
N PRO A 308 13.39 -12.13 12.35
CA PRO A 308 12.93 -10.94 13.07
C PRO A 308 13.98 -9.83 13.16
N LEU A 309 15.24 -10.13 12.83
CA LEU A 309 16.35 -9.21 13.05
C LEU A 309 16.39 -8.12 11.99
N VAL A 310 16.70 -6.91 12.43
CA VAL A 310 16.93 -5.73 11.59
C VAL A 310 18.02 -4.86 12.20
N ASN A 311 18.74 -4.09 11.39
CA ASN A 311 19.64 -3.04 11.91
C ASN A 311 19.17 -1.64 11.46
N CYS A 312 19.98 -0.62 11.72
CA CYS A 312 19.65 0.76 11.34
C CYS A 312 19.42 0.94 9.83
N SER A 313 20.18 0.23 9.00
CA SER A 313 20.04 0.31 7.54
C SER A 313 18.72 -0.30 7.07
N ASP A 314 18.33 -1.45 7.64
CA ASP A 314 17.02 -2.06 7.36
C ASP A 314 15.88 -1.14 7.75
N CYS A 315 15.93 -0.61 8.96
CA CYS A 315 14.91 0.28 9.50
C CYS A 315 14.73 1.54 8.64
N ALA A 316 15.83 2.22 8.32
CA ALA A 316 15.81 3.39 7.44
C ALA A 316 15.29 3.05 6.04
N ALA A 317 15.75 1.95 5.44
CA ALA A 317 15.39 1.55 4.09
C ALA A 317 13.93 1.10 3.98
N LEU A 318 13.44 0.26 4.91
CA LEU A 318 12.05 -0.21 4.94
C LEU A 318 11.08 0.95 5.19
N PHE A 319 11.35 1.78 6.20
CA PHE A 319 10.49 2.90 6.55
C PHE A 319 10.38 3.92 5.41
N SER A 320 11.51 4.39 4.89
CA SER A 320 11.50 5.36 3.79
C SER A 320 10.90 4.79 2.50
N THR A 321 11.07 3.49 2.22
CA THR A 321 10.43 2.83 1.08
C THR A 321 8.91 2.86 1.21
N LEU A 322 8.36 2.46 2.35
CA LEU A 322 6.92 2.46 2.59
C LEU A 322 6.35 3.89 2.73
N ALA A 323 7.06 4.81 3.36
CA ALA A 323 6.65 6.22 3.42
C ALA A 323 6.59 6.83 2.02
N ASN A 324 7.59 6.57 1.17
CA ASN A 324 7.63 7.06 -0.20
C ASN A 324 6.54 6.43 -1.09
N LEU A 325 6.04 5.24 -0.75
CA LEU A 325 4.87 4.62 -1.39
C LEU A 325 3.61 5.45 -1.16
N LEU A 326 3.42 5.97 0.07
CA LEU A 326 2.32 6.86 0.44
C LEU A 326 2.51 8.30 -0.07
N GLY A 327 3.67 8.57 -0.66
CA GLY A 327 4.03 9.85 -1.26
C GLY A 327 5.01 10.65 -0.43
N ALA A 328 5.59 10.17 0.67
CA ALA A 328 6.73 10.85 1.30
C ALA A 328 7.90 11.01 0.29
N ASP A 329 8.84 11.90 0.58
CA ASP A 329 10.05 12.09 -0.25
C ASP A 329 11.30 11.96 0.63
N LEU A 330 11.37 10.83 1.32
CA LEU A 330 12.44 10.51 2.24
C LEU A 330 13.63 9.88 1.53
N TRP A 331 14.80 10.06 2.10
CA TRP A 331 16.07 9.47 1.69
C TRP A 331 16.62 8.64 2.83
N GLN A 332 17.36 7.58 2.53
CA GLN A 332 18.21 6.96 3.54
C GLN A 332 19.53 7.71 3.60
N GLY A 333 20.09 7.91 4.79
CA GLY A 333 21.34 8.61 4.96
C GLY A 333 21.95 8.41 6.34
N HIS A 334 23.28 8.42 6.38
CA HIS A 334 24.03 8.16 7.60
C HIS A 334 24.20 9.43 8.43
N VAL A 335 24.10 9.27 9.74
CA VAL A 335 24.70 10.10 10.76
C VAL A 335 26.03 9.44 11.11
N GLY A 336 27.15 10.14 10.95
CA GLY A 336 28.42 9.72 11.54
C GLY A 336 28.33 9.89 13.05
N ILE A 337 28.81 8.91 13.82
CA ILE A 337 28.73 8.90 15.28
C ILE A 337 30.06 8.43 15.88
N GLU A 338 30.48 9.12 16.95
CA GLU A 338 31.55 8.68 17.84
C GLU A 338 31.00 8.68 19.26
N GLY A 339 30.40 7.55 19.65
CA GLY A 339 29.64 7.43 20.90
C GLY A 339 28.21 7.95 20.76
N ILE A 340 27.28 7.31 21.47
CA ILE A 340 25.87 7.70 21.52
C ILE A 340 25.41 7.84 22.96
N ASN A 341 24.45 8.73 23.22
CA ASN A 341 23.64 8.68 24.43
C ASN A 341 22.89 7.34 24.47
N PRO A 342 22.49 6.84 25.64
CA PRO A 342 21.62 5.68 25.70
C PRO A 342 20.35 5.82 24.87
N VAL A 343 20.05 4.76 24.14
CA VAL A 343 18.88 4.64 23.26
C VAL A 343 18.05 3.42 23.64
N MET A 344 16.77 3.38 23.29
CA MET A 344 15.98 2.16 23.35
C MET A 344 15.67 1.71 21.93
N PRO A 345 16.31 0.66 21.43
CA PRO A 345 16.05 0.19 20.09
C PRO A 345 14.74 -0.57 19.97
N ILE A 346 14.30 -0.73 18.73
CA ILE A 346 13.07 -1.45 18.46
C ILE A 346 13.08 -2.89 18.95
N GLY A 347 11.93 -3.33 19.43
CA GLY A 347 11.75 -4.69 19.94
C GLY A 347 12.54 -5.01 21.22
N CYS A 348 13.30 -4.06 21.79
CA CYS A 348 14.22 -4.33 22.89
C CYS A 348 13.63 -4.04 24.29
N GLY A 349 12.60 -3.19 24.38
CA GLY A 349 11.88 -2.87 25.63
C GLY A 349 12.75 -2.27 26.76
N SER A 350 14.03 -2.03 26.51
CA SER A 350 15.05 -1.66 27.48
C SER A 350 16.06 -0.70 26.85
N TRP A 351 16.63 0.17 27.68
CA TRP A 351 17.63 1.13 27.23
C TRP A 351 19.01 0.46 27.10
N TRP A 352 19.65 0.65 25.95
CA TRP A 352 21.04 0.30 25.71
C TRP A 352 21.95 1.38 26.26
N LEU A 353 22.82 1.00 27.19
CA LEU A 353 23.82 1.87 27.79
C LEU A 353 25.17 1.62 27.11
N PRO A 354 25.85 2.66 26.59
CA PRO A 354 27.17 2.52 25.96
C PRO A 354 28.23 1.93 26.89
N ASP A 355 28.19 2.27 28.18
CA ASP A 355 29.31 2.02 29.11
C ASP A 355 29.20 0.73 29.94
N SER A 356 28.05 0.03 29.93
CA SER A 356 27.84 -1.13 30.82
C SER A 356 28.11 -2.49 30.17
N GLY A 357 28.71 -2.54 28.98
CA GLY A 357 28.92 -3.82 28.26
C GLY A 357 27.60 -4.59 28.05
N TYR A 358 26.46 -3.90 28.10
CA TYR A 358 25.12 -4.46 27.95
C TYR A 358 24.69 -4.40 26.47
N VAL A 359 25.64 -4.69 25.59
CA VAL A 359 25.34 -5.57 24.47
C VAL A 359 25.33 -6.95 25.12
N ALA A 360 24.16 -7.46 25.48
CA ALA A 360 24.06 -8.78 26.09
C ALA A 360 24.79 -9.79 25.18
N ALA A 361 25.95 -10.24 25.62
CA ALA A 361 26.73 -11.36 25.08
C ALA A 361 26.77 -11.49 23.53
N ALA A 362 27.30 -10.51 22.82
CA ALA A 362 27.88 -10.73 21.49
C ALA A 362 29.30 -10.14 21.47
N GLY A 363 30.28 -10.97 21.78
CA GLY A 363 31.70 -10.60 21.91
C GLY A 363 32.39 -10.22 20.60
N ALA A 364 31.96 -9.14 19.93
CA ALA A 364 32.60 -8.66 18.71
C ALA A 364 32.71 -7.13 18.56
N TYR A 365 32.09 -6.31 19.40
CA TYR A 365 32.37 -4.88 19.43
C TYR A 365 33.11 -4.53 20.71
N GLY A 366 34.42 -4.28 20.56
CA GLY A 366 35.21 -3.60 21.58
C GLY A 366 34.74 -2.16 21.77
N PRO A 367 35.52 -1.31 22.46
CA PRO A 367 35.22 0.13 22.63
C PRO A 367 35.12 0.96 21.33
N GLU A 368 35.06 0.32 20.16
CA GLU A 368 34.81 0.91 18.85
C GLU A 368 33.30 0.85 18.57
N GLY A 369 32.56 1.87 19.00
CA GLY A 369 31.10 1.95 18.89
C GLY A 369 30.55 1.97 17.45
N LEU A 370 29.23 2.14 17.31
CA LEU A 370 28.57 2.38 16.03
C LEU A 370 29.24 3.57 15.31
N ASN A 371 30.02 3.30 14.25
CA ASN A 371 30.70 4.34 13.46
C ASN A 371 29.72 5.20 12.64
N PHE A 372 28.51 4.68 12.40
CA PHE A 372 27.42 5.40 11.77
C PHE A 372 26.07 4.84 12.24
N HIS A 373 25.04 5.65 12.06
CA HIS A 373 23.64 5.26 12.20
C HIS A 373 22.88 5.72 10.97
N GLU A 374 22.15 4.84 10.31
CA GLU A 374 21.34 5.21 9.15
C GLU A 374 19.90 5.50 9.56
N VAL A 375 19.37 6.65 9.12
CA VAL A 375 17.99 7.08 9.39
C VAL A 375 17.32 7.58 8.11
N ALA A 376 16.01 7.79 8.16
CA ALA A 376 15.28 8.40 7.06
C ALA A 376 15.31 9.93 7.17
N TRP A 377 15.64 10.62 6.08
CA TRP A 377 15.81 12.07 6.00
C TRP A 377 14.81 12.69 5.03
N LYS A 378 14.26 13.85 5.40
CA LYS A 378 13.58 14.75 4.45
C LYS A 378 14.56 15.85 4.03
N GLY A 379 15.08 15.74 2.81
CA GLY A 379 16.02 16.72 2.25
C GLY A 379 17.33 16.09 1.76
N ASP A 380 18.44 16.78 2.00
CA ASP A 380 19.77 16.49 1.45
C ASP A 380 20.71 15.82 2.45
N VAL A 381 20.18 15.23 3.52
CA VAL A 381 20.98 14.63 4.60
C VAL A 381 21.94 15.69 5.16
N ALA A 382 21.35 16.76 5.71
CA ALA A 382 22.08 17.96 6.11
C ALA A 382 21.53 18.55 7.42
N LEU A 383 22.28 19.46 8.03
CA LEU A 383 21.82 20.19 9.21
C LEU A 383 20.52 20.96 8.90
N GLY A 384 19.60 20.97 9.86
CA GLY A 384 18.28 21.58 9.76
C GLY A 384 17.24 20.77 8.98
N ASN A 385 17.60 19.60 8.45
CA ASN A 385 16.63 18.69 7.84
C ASN A 385 15.86 17.91 8.92
N LEU A 386 14.66 17.46 8.58
CA LEU A 386 13.88 16.58 9.44
C LEU A 386 14.35 15.13 9.24
N ILE A 387 14.34 14.38 10.33
CA ILE A 387 14.65 12.97 10.33
C ILE A 387 13.54 12.13 10.96
N TRP A 388 13.48 10.87 10.54
CA TRP A 388 12.70 9.82 11.14
C TRP A 388 13.66 8.71 11.50
N ASP A 389 13.95 8.59 12.79
CA ASP A 389 14.59 7.40 13.31
C ASP A 389 13.52 6.45 13.86
N VAL A 390 13.35 5.34 13.17
CA VAL A 390 12.46 4.26 13.62
C VAL A 390 13.24 3.12 14.25
N CYS A 391 14.56 3.23 14.37
CA CYS A 391 15.43 2.25 14.99
C CYS A 391 15.52 2.46 16.49
N PHE A 392 15.66 3.72 16.91
CA PHE A 392 15.91 4.10 18.30
C PHE A 392 14.86 5.09 18.82
N LEU A 393 14.46 4.88 20.07
CA LEU A 393 13.96 5.95 20.91
C LEU A 393 15.14 6.62 21.60
N VAL A 394 15.11 7.94 21.65
CA VAL A 394 16.16 8.75 22.26
C VAL A 394 15.68 9.33 23.59
N ASN A 395 16.63 9.65 24.48
CA ASN A 395 16.33 10.24 25.77
C ASN A 395 16.10 11.75 25.63
N GLY A 396 14.88 12.22 25.90
CA GLY A 396 14.49 13.62 25.78
C GLY A 396 14.90 14.52 26.95
N LEU A 397 15.79 14.08 27.84
CA LEU A 397 16.28 14.91 28.95
C LEU A 397 17.56 15.67 28.57
N ALA A 398 17.52 17.00 28.69
CA ALA A 398 18.70 17.86 28.56
C ALA A 398 19.70 17.55 29.67
N GLY A 399 20.95 17.23 29.29
CA GLY A 399 22.05 17.05 30.25
C GLY A 399 21.98 15.77 31.09
N ALA A 400 21.12 14.80 30.74
CA ALA A 400 21.20 13.48 31.34
C ALA A 400 22.52 12.83 30.94
N SER A 401 23.41 12.64 31.92
CA SER A 401 24.68 11.93 31.72
C SER A 401 24.40 10.46 31.38
N PRO A 402 25.20 9.83 30.49
CA PRO A 402 25.08 8.40 30.21
C PRO A 402 25.42 7.57 31.46
N ASP A 403 26.17 8.17 32.40
CA ASP A 403 26.54 7.63 33.71
C ASP A 403 25.46 7.80 34.79
N GLU A 404 24.32 8.42 34.48
CA GLU A 404 23.15 8.42 35.36
C GLU A 404 22.21 7.27 34.97
N PRO A 405 22.34 6.07 35.60
CA PRO A 405 21.59 4.87 35.25
C PRO A 405 20.12 4.93 35.71
N ASN A 406 19.62 6.08 36.15
CA ASN A 406 18.25 6.16 36.67
C ASN A 406 17.24 6.06 35.51
N LEU A 407 16.83 4.83 35.21
CA LEU A 407 15.80 4.53 34.21
C LEU A 407 14.46 5.22 34.51
N THR A 408 14.21 5.67 35.76
CA THR A 408 12.97 6.36 36.13
C THR A 408 12.94 7.85 35.77
N THR A 409 14.07 8.45 35.40
CA THR A 409 14.11 9.86 34.97
C THR A 409 14.05 10.01 33.45
N ARG A 410 14.29 8.96 32.65
CA ARG A 410 14.36 9.07 31.19
C ARG A 410 13.01 9.37 30.55
N ILE A 411 13.00 10.33 29.64
CA ILE A 411 11.82 10.68 28.84
C ILE A 411 11.96 9.99 27.49
N ILE A 412 11.03 9.08 27.19
CA ILE A 412 10.94 8.48 25.86
C ILE A 412 10.60 9.58 24.87
N HIS A 413 11.48 9.81 23.90
CA HIS A 413 11.22 10.69 22.79
C HIS A 413 11.18 9.87 21.49
N TYR A 414 10.12 10.09 20.70
CA TYR A 414 9.94 9.49 19.38
C TYR A 414 10.56 10.41 18.32
N PRO A 415 11.70 10.04 17.71
CA PRO A 415 12.40 10.92 16.77
C PRO A 415 11.79 10.85 15.36
N TRP A 416 10.50 11.16 15.26
CA TRP A 416 9.72 11.07 14.03
C TRP A 416 9.36 12.46 13.51
N GLY A 417 10.05 12.90 12.46
CA GLY A 417 9.88 14.23 11.88
C GLY A 417 10.53 15.34 12.69
N ILE A 418 11.60 15.05 13.42
CA ILE A 418 12.29 16.04 14.26
C ILE A 418 13.51 16.66 13.56
N PRO A 419 13.86 17.92 13.86
CA PRO A 419 15.02 18.57 13.29
C PRO A 419 16.35 17.91 13.66
N PHE A 420 17.32 18.02 12.75
CA PHE A 420 18.72 17.67 12.95
C PHE A 420 19.59 18.93 12.83
N SER A 421 19.54 19.86 13.77
CA SER A 421 20.11 21.22 13.65
C SER A 421 21.35 21.49 14.53
N GLY A 422 21.44 20.84 15.70
CA GLY A 422 22.53 20.92 16.67
C GLY A 422 22.68 22.26 17.39
N ALA A 423 21.64 23.08 17.44
CA ALA A 423 21.63 24.26 18.30
C ALA A 423 21.51 23.80 19.77
N ALA A 424 22.46 24.25 20.60
CA ALA A 424 22.55 23.80 21.99
C ALA A 424 21.29 24.16 22.79
N GLY A 425 20.75 23.19 23.52
CA GLY A 425 19.55 23.36 24.35
C GLY A 425 18.22 23.30 23.58
N GLU A 426 18.24 22.98 22.28
CA GLU A 426 17.02 22.77 21.49
C GLU A 426 16.44 21.37 21.68
N LEU A 427 17.18 20.43 22.29
CA LEU A 427 16.78 19.03 22.45
C LEU A 427 16.37 18.38 21.12
N ASP A 428 17.04 18.77 20.05
CA ASP A 428 16.83 18.15 18.75
C ASP A 428 17.51 16.78 18.68
N TYR A 429 17.30 16.04 17.59
CA TYR A 429 17.79 14.66 17.51
C TYR A 429 19.31 14.54 17.73
N ARG A 430 20.06 15.52 17.23
CA ARG A 430 21.52 15.51 17.27
C ARG A 430 22.01 15.66 18.71
N GLU A 431 21.37 16.51 19.50
CA GLU A 431 21.67 16.67 20.93
C GLU A 431 21.22 15.44 21.74
N MET A 432 20.06 14.87 21.44
CA MET A 432 19.55 13.69 22.16
C MET A 432 20.34 12.41 21.87
N LEU A 433 20.93 12.28 20.67
CA LEU A 433 21.73 11.13 20.27
C LEU A 433 23.21 11.24 20.69
N ALA A 434 23.79 12.45 20.77
CA ALA A 434 25.22 12.63 21.05
C ALA A 434 25.62 12.25 22.48
N TYR A 435 26.84 11.74 22.65
CA TYR A 435 27.39 11.43 23.98
C TYR A 435 27.53 12.71 24.84
N PRO A 436 27.05 12.74 26.10
CA PRO A 436 27.00 13.96 26.93
C PRO A 436 28.34 14.53 27.41
N GLU A 437 29.44 13.75 27.44
CA GLU A 437 30.74 14.29 27.86
C GLU A 437 31.30 15.23 26.77
N VAL A 438 31.08 16.54 26.98
CA VAL A 438 31.68 17.70 26.30
C VAL A 438 31.17 17.97 24.87
N ASN A 439 30.02 18.65 24.75
CA ASN A 439 29.58 19.33 23.51
C ASN A 439 29.70 18.48 22.22
N ASN A 440 29.43 17.17 22.33
CA ASN A 440 29.83 16.22 21.30
C ASN A 440 28.88 16.14 20.11
N VAL A 441 28.03 17.15 19.91
CA VAL A 441 27.31 17.35 18.65
C VAL A 441 28.28 17.37 17.46
N ALA A 442 29.54 17.78 17.68
CA ALA A 442 30.61 17.71 16.69
C ALA A 442 30.81 16.30 16.12
N ASN A 443 30.51 15.27 16.90
CA ASN A 443 30.68 13.87 16.51
C ASN A 443 29.40 13.22 15.97
N THR A 444 28.27 13.91 15.99
CA THR A 444 27.02 13.51 15.33
C THR A 444 26.80 14.37 14.08
N GLN A 445 27.44 13.99 12.97
CA GLN A 445 27.39 14.77 11.72
C GLN A 445 26.56 14.07 10.66
N PRO A 446 25.79 14.82 9.85
CA PRO A 446 25.16 14.22 8.69
C PRO A 446 26.23 13.86 7.65
N LEU A 447 26.06 12.75 6.93
CA LEU A 447 26.98 12.31 5.88
C LEU A 447 26.28 12.35 4.50
N PRO A 448 26.17 13.52 3.84
CA PRO A 448 25.44 13.66 2.57
C PRO A 448 25.83 12.69 1.46
N ILE A 449 27.09 12.25 1.44
CA ILE A 449 27.59 11.30 0.43
C ILE A 449 26.93 9.92 0.49
N THR A 450 26.29 9.59 1.62
CA THR A 450 25.58 8.32 1.84
C THR A 450 24.12 8.37 1.42
N LYS A 451 23.63 9.55 0.96
CA LYS A 451 22.25 9.76 0.57
C LYS A 451 21.83 8.79 -0.52
N ALA A 452 20.84 7.95 -0.22
CA ALA A 452 20.39 6.89 -1.13
C ALA A 452 18.86 6.70 -1.13
N ARG A 453 18.39 6.08 -2.22
CA ARG A 453 17.07 5.44 -2.33
C ARG A 453 17.26 4.08 -2.97
N ARG A 454 17.28 3.06 -2.12
CA ARG A 454 17.41 1.66 -2.54
C ARG A 454 16.16 1.20 -3.29
N THR A 455 16.32 0.47 -4.39
CA THR A 455 15.19 -0.09 -5.17
C THR A 455 14.56 -1.28 -4.46
N VAL A 456 13.30 -1.59 -4.74
CA VAL A 456 12.62 -2.73 -4.10
C VAL A 456 12.80 -4.03 -4.90
N THR A 457 12.91 -5.14 -4.18
CA THR A 457 12.93 -6.53 -4.69
C THR A 457 12.05 -7.44 -3.88
#